data_AF-A0A6I4XPC3-F1
#
_entry.id   AF-A0A6I4XPC3-F1
#
_cell.length_a   1.000
_cell.length_b   1.000
_cell.length_c   1.000
_cell.angle_alpha   90.00
_cell.angle_beta   90.00
_cell.angle_gamma   90.00
#
_symmetry.space_group_name_H-M   'P 1'
#
loop_
_entity.id
_entity.type
_entity.pdbx_description
1 polymer ?
#
loop_
_entity_poly.entity_id
_entity_poly.type
_entity_poly.pdbx_seq_one_letter_code
_entity_poly.pdbx_strand_id
1 'polypeptide(L)' 'MKRLLILEDGTVFEGKAFGAEGNVVGEVVFTTGMTGYQEAITDQSFNGQMITFTYPLVGNYGVNRDDYESIAPTCKGVI' A
#
# COMPACT_ATOMS: atom_id res chain seq x y z
N MET A 1 10.23 -12.81 3.99
CA MET A 1 11.32 -12.47 3.04
C MET A 1 11.68 -11.00 3.24
N LYS A 2 12.96 -10.64 3.18
CA LYS A 2 13.41 -9.23 3.30
C LYS A 2 12.93 -8.43 2.07
N ARG A 3 12.50 -7.18 2.28
CA ARG A 3 12.09 -6.24 1.23
C ARG A 3 12.67 -4.86 1.53
N LEU A 4 13.01 -4.11 0.49
CA LEU A 4 13.54 -2.75 0.61
C LEU A 4 12.59 -1.77 -0.07
N LEU A 5 12.34 -0.63 0.56
CA LEU A 5 11.80 0.57 -0.06
C LEU A 5 12.97 1.54 -0.26
N ILE A 6 13.18 1.97 -1.50
CA ILE A 6 14.28 2.85 -1.89
C ILE A 6 13.66 4.11 -2.48
N LEU A 7 13.96 5.26 -1.88
CA LEU A 7 13.46 6.56 -2.34
C LEU A 7 14.45 7.22 -3.31
N GLU A 8 13.96 8.19 -4.08
CA GLU A 8 14.77 8.89 -5.08
C GLU A 8 15.96 9.67 -4.48
N ASP A 9 15.84 10.07 -3.21
CA ASP A 9 16.89 10.78 -2.48
C ASP A 9 17.99 9.84 -1.93
N GLY A 10 17.86 8.54 -2.17
CA GLY A 10 18.77 7.50 -1.68
C GLY A 10 18.44 6.95 -0.30
N THR A 11 17.36 7.41 0.35
CA THR A 11 16.89 6.85 1.61
C THR A 11 16.42 5.41 1.41
N VAL A 12 16.82 4.51 2.30
CA VAL A 12 16.46 3.08 2.24
C VAL A 12 15.78 2.65 3.53
N PHE A 13 14.59 2.06 3.39
CA PHE A 13 13.87 1.40 4.47
C PHE A 13 13.89 -0.11 4.28
N GLU A 14 14.32 -0.84 5.30
CA GLU A 14 14.27 -2.30 5.32
C GLU A 14 13.00 -2.79 6.01
N GLY A 15 12.32 -3.75 5.38
CA GLY A 15 11.09 -4.34 5.90
C GLY A 15 10.94 -5.83 5.56
N LYS A 16 9.78 -6.36 5.93
CA LYS A 16 9.39 -7.75 5.66
C LYS A 16 8.27 -7.78 4.62
N ALA A 17 8.47 -8.52 3.54
CA ALA A 17 7.43 -8.72 2.53
C ALA A 17 6.23 -9.48 3.12
N PHE A 18 5.01 -9.03 2.79
CA PHE A 18 3.74 -9.67 3.12
C PHE A 18 2.82 -9.89 1.91
N GLY A 19 3.03 -9.17 0.80
CA GLY A 19 2.22 -9.25 -0.41
C GLY A 19 2.93 -9.98 -1.56
N ALA A 20 2.63 -9.56 -2.80
CA ALA A 20 3.11 -10.18 -4.01
C ALA A 20 4.66 -10.20 -4.13
N GLU A 21 5.15 -11.22 -4.83
CA GLU A 21 6.54 -11.29 -5.28
C GLU A 21 6.76 -10.35 -6.47
N GLY A 22 7.90 -9.68 -6.50
CA GLY A 22 8.25 -8.74 -7.57
C GLY A 22 8.59 -7.34 -7.08
N ASN A 23 9.21 -6.57 -7.97
CA ASN A 23 9.62 -5.19 -7.75
C ASN A 23 8.66 -4.27 -8.50
N VAL A 24 8.36 -3.12 -7.90
CA VAL A 24 7.48 -2.10 -8.47
C VAL A 24 8.12 -0.73 -8.25
N VAL A 25 7.78 0.22 -9.11
CA VAL A 25 8.18 1.61 -9.02
C VAL A 25 6.90 2.45 -9.09
N GLY A 26 6.82 3.49 -8.28
CA GLY A 26 5.68 4.39 -8.20
C GLY A 26 5.99 5.58 -7.30
N GLU A 27 5.10 6.57 -7.30
CA GLU A 27 5.16 7.69 -6.35
C GLU A 27 4.79 7.19 -4.95
N VAL A 28 5.60 7.51 -3.94
CA VAL A 28 5.24 7.21 -2.54
C VAL A 28 4.37 8.32 -2.00
N VAL A 29 3.18 7.96 -1.53
CA VAL A 29 2.24 8.85 -0.85
C VAL A 29 1.91 8.32 0.54
N PHE A 30 1.38 9.18 1.40
CA PHE A 30 0.88 8.75 2.71
C PHE A 30 -0.56 9.17 2.93
N THR A 31 -1.30 8.37 3.69
CA THR A 31 -2.66 8.69 4.15
C THR A 31 -2.76 8.64 5.66
N THR A 32 -3.52 9.59 6.22
CA THR A 32 -3.79 9.68 7.66
C THR A 32 -5.02 8.88 8.10
N GLY A 33 -5.62 8.11 7.18
CA GLY A 33 -6.71 7.19 7.49
C GLY A 33 -6.28 6.12 8.50
N MET A 34 -7.05 5.97 9.57
CA MET A 34 -6.82 4.95 10.60
C MET A 34 -7.62 3.66 10.35
N THR A 35 -8.59 3.73 9.44
CA THR A 35 -9.47 2.64 9.00
C THR A 35 -9.66 2.75 7.49
N GLY A 36 -10.37 1.81 6.88
CA GLY A 36 -10.67 1.81 5.45
C GLY A 36 -9.47 1.47 4.55
N TYR A 37 -8.60 0.54 4.98
CA TYR A 37 -7.40 0.22 4.19
C TYR A 37 -7.77 -0.52 2.90
N GLN A 38 -8.88 -1.25 2.87
CA GLN A 38 -9.29 -2.00 1.68
C GLN A 38 -9.83 -1.03 0.61
N GLU A 39 -10.68 -0.10 1.03
CA GLU A 39 -11.21 1.00 0.25
C GLU A 39 -10.04 1.81 -0.32
N ALA A 40 -9.06 2.16 0.52
CA ALA A 40 -7.87 2.91 0.09
C ALA A 40 -7.03 2.17 -0.97
N ILE A 41 -6.75 0.88 -0.82
CA ILE A 41 -5.96 0.13 -1.82
C ILE A 41 -6.75 -0.16 -3.11
N THR A 42 -8.07 -0.08 -3.07
CA THR A 42 -8.96 -0.31 -4.23
C THR A 42 -9.42 0.99 -4.88
N ASP A 43 -9.17 2.15 -4.29
CA ASP A 43 -9.45 3.47 -4.87
C ASP A 43 -8.53 3.76 -6.06
N GLN A 44 -9.14 4.11 -7.21
CA GLN A 44 -8.44 4.41 -8.45
C GLN A 44 -7.65 5.73 -8.40
N SER A 45 -7.91 6.59 -7.41
CA SER A 45 -7.14 7.81 -7.16
C SER A 45 -5.68 7.50 -6.83
N PHE A 46 -5.38 6.31 -6.27
CA PHE A 46 -4.02 5.85 -5.98
C PHE A 46 -3.37 5.08 -7.13
N ASN A 47 -3.96 5.07 -8.33
CA ASN A 47 -3.39 4.38 -9.48
C ASN A 47 -1.96 4.87 -9.77
N GLY A 48 -1.01 3.94 -9.83
CA GLY A 48 0.41 4.27 -10.05
C GLY A 48 1.20 4.65 -8.79
N GLN A 49 0.55 4.75 -7.63
CA GLN A 49 1.16 5.19 -6.37
C GLN A 49 1.40 4.02 -5.40
N MET A 50 2.34 4.19 -4.47
CA MET A 50 2.60 3.29 -3.35
C MET A 50 2.09 3.96 -2.07
N ILE A 51 1.15 3.31 -1.39
CA ILE A 51 0.42 3.90 -0.26
C ILE A 51 1.15 3.55 1.03
N THR A 52 1.53 4.57 1.80
CA THR A 52 2.03 4.42 3.17
C THR A 52 0.92 4.77 4.15
N PHE A 53 0.56 3.85 5.03
CA PHE A 53 -0.42 4.13 6.09
C PHE A 53 0.28 4.72 7.30
N THR A 54 -0.19 5.87 7.81
CA THR A 54 0.37 6.40 9.06
C THR A 54 -0.10 5.63 10.30
N TYR A 55 -1.21 4.90 10.19
CA TYR A 55 -1.71 4.05 11.27
C TYR A 55 -0.97 2.71 11.30
N PRO A 56 -0.40 2.28 12.45
CA PRO A 56 0.55 1.18 12.49
C PRO A 56 -0.06 -0.21 12.35
N LEU A 57 -1.38 -0.35 12.52
CA LEU A 57 -2.06 -1.64 12.50
C LEU A 57 -2.99 -1.72 11.28
N VAL A 58 -2.47 -2.25 10.18
CA VAL A 58 -3.21 -2.47 8.91
C VAL A 58 -3.52 -3.95 8.76
N GLY A 59 -4.74 -4.29 8.34
CA GLY A 59 -5.17 -5.68 8.17
C GLY A 59 -5.98 -6.27 9.34
N ASN A 60 -6.31 -5.48 10.36
CA ASN A 60 -6.96 -5.95 11.59
C ASN A 60 -8.31 -6.66 11.39
N TYR A 61 -9.03 -6.36 10.30
CA TYR A 61 -10.35 -6.93 10.01
C TYR A 61 -10.41 -7.68 8.67
N GLY A 62 -9.26 -8.05 8.11
CA GLY A 62 -9.17 -8.80 6.85
C GLY A 62 -9.71 -8.01 5.65
N VAL A 63 -10.30 -8.70 4.67
CA VAL A 63 -10.92 -8.09 3.50
C VAL A 63 -12.29 -8.71 3.23
N ASN A 64 -13.24 -7.94 2.71
CA ASN A 64 -14.57 -8.40 2.35
C ASN A 64 -15.01 -7.82 0.99
N ARG A 65 -16.20 -8.16 0.50
CA ARG A 65 -16.63 -7.74 -0.85
C ARG A 65 -17.22 -6.34 -0.92
N ASP A 66 -17.71 -5.83 0.19
CA ASP A 66 -18.49 -4.59 0.24
C ASP A 66 -17.58 -3.36 0.30
N ASP A 67 -16.35 -3.52 0.80
CA ASP A 67 -15.36 -2.44 0.97
C ASP A 67 -14.43 -2.27 -0.26
N TYR A 68 -14.87 -2.68 -1.46
CA TYR A 68 -14.13 -2.43 -2.71
C TYR A 68 -14.62 -1.13 -3.38
N GLU A 69 -13.74 -0.13 -3.51
CA GLU A 69 -14.03 1.10 -4.27
C GLU A 69 -13.89 0.91 -5.78
N SER A 70 -13.21 -0.15 -6.21
CA SER A 70 -13.18 -0.57 -7.60
C SER A 70 -12.93 -2.07 -7.75
N ILE A 71 -13.14 -2.61 -8.96
CA ILE A 71 -13.05 -4.06 -9.23
C ILE A 71 -11.63 -4.61 -8.94
N ALA A 72 -10.60 -3.80 -9.15
CA ALA A 72 -9.21 -4.24 -9.01
C ALA A 72 -8.35 -3.14 -8.35
N PRO A 73 -7.52 -3.49 -7.35
CA PRO A 73 -6.50 -2.58 -6.83
C PRO A 73 -5.57 -2.08 -7.94
N THR A 74 -5.39 -0.76 -8.02
CA THR A 74 -4.50 -0.13 -9.02
C THR A 74 -3.29 0.58 -8.40
N CYS A 75 -3.23 0.68 -7.07
CA CYS A 75 -2.02 1.07 -6.37
C CYS A 75 -0.88 0.10 -6.70
N LYS A 76 0.34 0.63 -6.81
CA LYS A 76 1.55 -0.16 -7.11
C LYS A 76 2.05 -0.94 -5.92
N GLY A 77 1.81 -0.48 -4.70
CA GLY A 77 2.28 -1.12 -3.49
C GLY A 77 1.66 -0.54 -2.24
N VAL A 78 1.83 -1.28 -1.14
CA VAL A 78 1.44 -0.88 0.21
C VAL A 78 2.68 -0.96 1.10
N ILE A 79 2.89 0.09 1.87
CA ILE A 79 4.01 0.28 2.80
C ILE A 79 3.47 0.31 4.22
#